data_AF-A0A257RZ51-F1
#
_entry.id   AF-A0A257RZ51-F1
#
_cell.length_a   1.000
_cell.length_b   1.000
_cell.length_c   1.000
_cell.angle_alpha   90.00
_cell.angle_beta   90.00
_cell.angle_gamma   90.00
#
_symmetry.space_group_name_H-M   'P 1'
#
loop_
_entity.id
_entity.type
_entity.pdbx_description
1 polymer ?
#
loop_
_entity_poly.entity_id
_entity_poly.type
_entity_poly.pdbx_seq_one_letter_code
_entity_poly.pdbx_strand_id
1 'polypeptide(L)'
;MKANGLTDPVIIDALYEASMAGVEIRLVVRTLCCLRPGVPGLSEHITVHSLVGEFLEHSRLFIFGRQGDADFSLYLGSADLMERNLDRRVEVSVPIENPSLQDELLEAFEVTWRDDLYTWVLGTDRRWRRLQPVNNFSAQVDFKRRELDRSRLLP
;
A
#
# COMPACT_ATOMS: atom_id res chain seq x y z
N MET A 1 2.68 -1.87 -2.19
CA MET A 1 1.78 -2.74 -1.39
C MET A 1 0.94 -1.89 -0.46
N LYS A 2 -0.30 -2.31 -0.19
CA LYS A 2 -1.23 -1.72 0.76
C LYS A 2 -1.77 -2.81 1.69
N ALA A 3 -1.74 -2.58 2.99
CA ALA A 3 -2.29 -3.48 4.00
C ALA A 3 -2.69 -2.68 5.25
N ASN A 4 -3.40 -3.29 6.18
CA ASN A 4 -3.73 -2.62 7.44
C ASN A 4 -2.63 -2.81 8.48
N GLY A 5 -1.97 -3.97 8.49
CA GLY A 5 -0.88 -4.27 9.42
C GLY A 5 0.29 -4.99 8.75
N LEU A 6 1.50 -4.69 9.24
CA LEU A 6 2.76 -5.33 8.88
C LEU A 6 3.56 -5.61 10.16
N THR A 7 3.46 -6.83 10.67
CA THR A 7 4.14 -7.28 11.90
C THR A 7 4.80 -8.64 11.76
N ASP A 8 4.59 -9.34 10.65
CA ASP A 8 5.18 -10.64 10.41
C ASP A 8 6.70 -10.54 10.17
N PRO A 9 7.54 -11.24 10.96
CA PRO A 9 8.99 -11.11 10.84
C PRO A 9 9.54 -11.67 9.53
N VAL A 10 8.98 -12.76 9.00
CA VAL A 10 9.44 -13.40 7.76
C VAL A 10 9.19 -12.48 6.57
N ILE A 11 8.00 -11.86 6.51
CA ILE A 11 7.69 -10.87 5.47
C ILE A 11 8.58 -9.63 5.62
N ILE A 12 8.82 -9.15 6.85
CA ILE A 12 9.68 -7.98 7.08
C ILE A 12 11.12 -8.25 6.61
N ASP A 13 11.68 -9.43 6.93
CA ASP A 13 13.02 -9.81 6.50
C ASP A 13 13.11 -9.92 4.97
N ALA A 14 12.10 -10.50 4.32
CA ALA A 14 12.04 -10.56 2.85
C ALA A 14 11.97 -9.15 2.20
N LEU A 15 11.26 -8.20 2.82
CA LEU A 15 11.23 -6.81 2.36
C LEU A 15 12.59 -6.12 2.53
N TYR A 16 13.33 -6.42 3.61
CA TYR A 16 14.69 -5.93 3.77
C TYR A 16 15.65 -6.53 2.75
N GLU A 17 15.57 -7.84 2.48
CA GLU A 17 16.38 -8.49 1.44
C GLU A 17 16.12 -7.86 0.06
N ALA A 18 14.87 -7.64 -0.29
CA ALA A 18 14.50 -6.95 -1.53
C ALA A 18 15.04 -5.51 -1.57
N SER A 19 14.94 -4.76 -0.47
CA SER A 19 15.54 -3.42 -0.40
C SER A 19 17.06 -3.47 -0.53
N MET A 20 17.76 -4.41 0.09
CA MET A 20 19.22 -4.55 -0.04
C MET A 20 19.64 -4.90 -1.46
N ALA A 21 18.78 -5.58 -2.22
CA ALA A 21 18.97 -5.84 -3.64
C ALA A 21 18.62 -4.64 -4.54
N GLY A 22 18.22 -3.49 -3.97
CA GLY A 22 17.90 -2.26 -4.70
C GLY A 22 16.45 -2.16 -5.19
N VAL A 23 15.54 -3.01 -4.69
CA VAL A 23 14.12 -2.93 -5.04
C VAL A 23 13.47 -1.75 -4.33
N GLU A 24 12.82 -0.88 -5.11
CA GLU A 24 12.01 0.23 -4.59
C GLU A 24 10.67 -0.29 -4.03
N ILE A 25 10.43 -0.08 -2.74
CA ILE A 25 9.28 -0.62 -2.02
C ILE A 25 8.44 0.52 -1.43
N ARG A 26 7.21 0.61 -1.92
CA ARG A 26 6.19 1.57 -1.44
C ARG A 26 5.14 0.84 -0.61
N LEU A 27 5.03 1.17 0.67
CA LEU A 27 4.11 0.54 1.61
C LEU A 27 3.07 1.55 2.12
N VAL A 28 1.78 1.24 1.94
CA VAL A 28 0.68 1.95 2.61
C VAL A 28 0.15 1.05 3.72
N VAL A 29 0.54 1.31 4.97
CA VAL A 29 0.19 0.51 6.15
C VAL A 29 -0.58 1.36 7.15
N ARG A 30 -1.88 1.09 7.33
CA ARG A 30 -2.76 1.94 8.15
C ARG A 30 -2.41 1.92 9.65
N THR A 31 -2.24 0.73 10.23
CA THR A 31 -2.23 0.52 11.68
C THR A 31 -0.83 0.21 12.21
N LEU A 32 -0.56 -1.04 12.59
CA LEU A 32 0.71 -1.48 13.15
C LEU A 32 1.71 -1.74 12.02
N CYS A 33 2.91 -1.18 12.14
CA CYS A 33 4.03 -1.44 11.26
C CYS A 33 5.28 -1.64 12.14
N CYS A 34 5.84 -2.85 12.13
CA CYS A 34 7.08 -3.18 12.83
C CYS A 34 8.34 -2.97 11.97
N LEU A 35 8.16 -2.79 10.66
CA LEU A 35 9.25 -2.50 9.72
C LEU A 35 9.87 -1.13 10.02
N ARG A 36 11.19 -1.03 9.89
CA ARG A 36 11.96 0.20 10.04
C ARG A 36 12.45 0.67 8.67
N PRO A 37 11.86 1.72 8.07
CA PRO A 37 12.30 2.23 6.79
C PRO A 37 13.56 3.10 6.89
N GLY A 38 14.32 3.19 5.79
CA GLY A 38 15.47 4.09 5.61
C GLY A 38 16.68 3.78 6.50
N VAL A 39 16.88 2.52 6.89
CA VAL A 39 18.09 2.08 7.59
C VAL A 39 19.18 1.81 6.54
N PRO A 40 20.35 2.48 6.62
CA PRO A 40 21.44 2.30 5.66
C PRO A 40 21.86 0.84 5.51
N GLY A 41 21.98 0.36 4.26
CA GLY A 41 22.35 -1.02 3.94
C GLY A 41 21.29 -2.08 4.29
N LEU A 42 20.07 -1.69 4.65
CA LEU A 42 19.00 -2.62 5.02
C LEU A 42 17.64 -2.27 4.41
N SER A 43 17.22 -1.00 4.50
CA SER A 43 15.86 -0.57 4.11
C SER A 43 15.81 0.81 3.46
N GLU A 44 16.91 1.22 2.82
CA GLU A 44 17.06 2.52 2.15
C GLU A 44 16.03 2.76 1.05
N HIS A 45 15.57 1.68 0.42
CA HIS A 45 14.61 1.71 -0.68
C HIS A 45 13.16 1.47 -0.23
N ILE A 46 12.89 1.53 1.08
CA ILE A 46 11.55 1.33 1.63
C ILE A 46 10.96 2.64 2.13
N THR A 47 9.83 3.03 1.56
CA THR A 47 9.01 4.17 2.05
C THR A 47 7.69 3.66 2.60
N VAL A 48 7.30 4.13 3.79
CA VAL A 48 6.06 3.72 4.47
C VAL A 48 5.17 4.92 4.74
N HIS A 49 3.97 4.88 4.15
CA HIS A 49 2.88 5.81 4.37
C HIS A 49 1.76 5.15 5.20
N SER A 50 0.97 5.96 5.89
CA SER A 50 -0.31 5.59 6.49
C SER A 50 -1.33 6.66 6.15
N LEU A 51 -2.43 6.27 5.52
CA LEU A 51 -3.51 7.19 5.16
C LEU A 51 -4.64 7.07 6.17
N VAL A 52 -4.93 8.18 6.87
CA VAL A 52 -5.94 8.22 7.94
C VAL A 52 -6.88 9.40 7.68
N GLY A 53 -7.90 9.15 6.86
CA GLY A 53 -8.94 10.12 6.50
C GLY A 53 -10.31 9.79 7.11
N GLU A 54 -11.37 10.22 6.42
CA GLU A 54 -12.78 9.97 6.76
C GLU A 54 -13.12 8.47 6.72
N PHE A 55 -12.70 7.77 5.66
CA PHE A 55 -12.95 6.35 5.48
C PHE A 55 -11.85 5.48 6.09
N LEU A 56 -12.25 4.31 6.56
CA LEU A 56 -11.34 3.28 7.03
C LEU A 56 -10.70 2.58 5.82
N GLU A 57 -9.43 2.89 5.54
CA GLU A 57 -8.63 2.12 4.60
C GLU A 57 -8.56 0.66 5.05
N HIS A 58 -9.23 -0.25 4.33
CA HIS A 58 -9.32 -1.66 4.70
C HIS A 58 -8.96 -2.62 3.56
N SER A 59 -8.74 -2.12 2.34
CA SER A 59 -8.27 -2.93 1.21
C SER A 59 -6.83 -3.39 1.43
N ARG A 60 -6.54 -4.62 1.00
CA ARG A 60 -5.18 -5.18 0.93
C ARG A 60 -4.86 -5.48 -0.52
N LEU A 61 -3.77 -4.88 -0.99
CA LEU A 61 -3.36 -4.88 -2.39
C LEU A 61 -1.85 -5.11 -2.46
N PHE A 62 -1.43 -6.13 -3.20
CA PHE A 62 -0.03 -6.48 -3.39
C PHE A 62 0.30 -6.35 -4.87
N ILE A 63 1.35 -5.58 -5.18
CA ILE A 63 1.78 -5.28 -6.55
C ILE A 63 3.26 -5.60 -6.60
N PHE A 64 3.65 -6.47 -7.52
CA PHE A 64 5.02 -6.92 -7.73
C PHE A 64 5.42 -6.63 -9.18
N GLY A 65 6.65 -6.18 -9.39
CA GLY A 65 7.16 -5.77 -10.70
C GLY A 65 6.59 -4.44 -11.20
N ARG A 66 6.93 -4.06 -12.42
CA ARG A 66 6.33 -2.90 -13.11
C ARG A 66 5.37 -3.38 -14.18
N GLN A 67 4.31 -2.62 -14.40
CA GLN A 67 3.34 -2.96 -15.42
C GLN A 67 4.01 -3.08 -16.80
N GLY A 68 3.77 -4.20 -17.48
CA GLY A 68 4.41 -4.55 -18.75
C GLY A 68 5.61 -5.48 -18.62
N ASP A 69 6.18 -5.64 -17.43
CA ASP A 69 7.22 -6.64 -17.17
C ASP A 69 6.63 -8.05 -17.13
N ALA A 70 7.44 -9.06 -17.50
CA ALA A 70 7.00 -10.45 -17.58
C ALA A 70 6.64 -11.07 -16.21
N ASP A 71 7.18 -10.52 -15.13
CA ASP A 71 6.96 -10.93 -13.74
C ASP A 71 5.94 -10.03 -13.02
N PHE A 72 5.29 -9.10 -13.74
CA PHE A 72 4.25 -8.24 -13.17
C PHE A 72 3.09 -9.08 -12.64
N SER A 73 2.76 -8.87 -11.37
CA SER A 73 1.63 -9.53 -10.74
C SER A 73 0.97 -8.62 -9.71
N LEU A 74 -0.36 -8.72 -9.67
CA LEU A 74 -1.20 -7.95 -8.76
C LEU A 74 -2.15 -8.90 -8.04
N TYR A 75 -2.28 -8.72 -6.73
CA TYR A 75 -3.14 -9.52 -5.88
C TYR A 75 -4.00 -8.64 -4.97
N LEU A 76 -5.25 -9.07 -4.77
CA LEU A 76 -6.14 -8.54 -3.73
C LEU A 76 -6.44 -9.66 -2.74
N GLY A 77 -6.63 -9.34 -1.47
CA GLY A 77 -6.90 -10.39 -0.49
C GLY A 77 -7.47 -9.92 0.83
N SER A 78 -7.72 -10.90 1.70
CA SER A 78 -8.25 -10.71 3.05
C SER A 78 -7.15 -10.57 4.12
N ALA A 79 -5.95 -11.11 3.86
CA ALA A 79 -4.86 -11.15 4.83
C ALA A 79 -4.13 -9.80 4.99
N ASP A 80 -3.89 -9.41 6.25
CA ASP A 80 -2.77 -8.52 6.58
C ASP A 80 -1.46 -9.30 6.64
N LEU A 81 -0.34 -8.57 6.70
CA LEU A 81 1.01 -9.14 6.81
C LEU A 81 1.38 -9.33 8.29
N MET A 82 0.62 -10.19 8.97
CA MET A 82 0.78 -10.51 10.39
C MET A 82 0.75 -12.03 10.57
N GLU A 83 1.57 -12.57 11.48
CA GLU A 83 1.66 -14.02 11.77
C GLU A 83 0.28 -14.67 11.97
N ARG A 84 -0.62 -14.00 12.71
CA ARG A 84 -1.97 -14.52 12.95
C ARG A 84 -2.81 -14.68 11.68
N ASN A 85 -2.57 -13.87 10.66
CA ASN A 85 -3.26 -13.93 9.38
C ASN A 85 -2.62 -15.00 8.49
N LEU A 86 -1.29 -15.09 8.47
CA LEU A 86 -0.56 -15.98 7.58
C LEU A 86 -0.50 -17.43 8.09
N ASP A 87 -0.38 -17.65 9.39
CA ASP A 87 -0.15 -18.99 9.96
C ASP A 87 -1.38 -19.59 10.65
N ARG A 88 -2.29 -18.74 11.14
CA ARG A 88 -3.37 -19.17 12.06
C ARG A 88 -4.78 -18.97 11.52
N ARG A 89 -4.92 -18.41 10.32
CA ARG A 89 -6.21 -18.13 9.68
C ARG A 89 -6.21 -18.68 8.27
N VAL A 90 -7.40 -19.08 7.83
CA VAL A 90 -7.65 -19.32 6.41
C VAL A 90 -7.95 -17.95 5.80
N GLU A 91 -7.03 -17.48 4.97
CA GLU A 91 -7.15 -16.23 4.22
C GLU A 91 -7.13 -16.53 2.72
N VAL A 92 -7.62 -15.57 1.93
CA VAL A 92 -7.63 -15.69 0.46
C VAL A 92 -6.88 -14.50 -0.13
N SER A 93 -6.02 -14.80 -1.10
CA SER A 93 -5.41 -13.82 -2.00
C SER A 93 -5.71 -14.27 -3.43
N VAL A 94 -6.26 -13.37 -4.24
CA VAL A 94 -6.64 -13.64 -5.62
C VAL A 94 -5.75 -12.85 -6.58
N PRO A 95 -5.17 -13.48 -7.60
CA PRO A 95 -4.49 -12.77 -8.67
C PRO A 95 -5.51 -11.99 -9.51
N ILE A 96 -5.13 -10.80 -9.95
CA ILE A 96 -5.92 -10.01 -10.89
C ILE A 96 -5.26 -10.15 -12.25
N GLU A 97 -5.87 -10.94 -13.13
CA GLU A 97 -5.34 -11.24 -14.46
C GLU A 97 -5.91 -10.33 -15.56
N ASN A 98 -7.08 -9.76 -15.33
CA ASN A 98 -7.72 -8.87 -16.30
C ASN A 98 -6.95 -7.53 -16.36
N PRO A 99 -6.39 -7.14 -17.52
CA PRO A 99 -5.59 -5.92 -17.64
C PRO A 99 -6.33 -4.65 -17.24
N SER A 100 -7.63 -4.51 -17.56
CA SER A 100 -8.37 -3.29 -17.20
C SER A 100 -8.58 -3.17 -15.68
N LEU A 101 -8.69 -4.30 -14.97
CA LEU A 101 -8.76 -4.30 -13.50
C LEU A 101 -7.39 -4.03 -12.88
N GLN A 102 -6.31 -4.51 -13.51
CA GLN A 102 -4.96 -4.17 -13.08
C GLN A 102 -4.71 -2.66 -13.20
N ASP A 103 -5.12 -2.05 -14.32
CA ASP A 103 -5.04 -0.60 -14.54
C ASP A 103 -5.78 0.17 -13.45
N GLU A 104 -7.04 -0.18 -13.19
CA GLU A 104 -7.88 0.49 -12.18
C GLU A 104 -7.28 0.38 -10.76
N LEU A 105 -6.76 -0.79 -10.39
CA LEU A 105 -6.18 -1.01 -9.08
C LEU A 105 -4.81 -0.36 -8.91
N LEU A 106 -3.99 -0.35 -9.97
CA LEU A 106 -2.72 0.37 -9.98
C LEU A 106 -2.98 1.88 -9.85
N GLU A 107 -3.94 2.42 -10.62
CA GLU A 107 -4.34 3.81 -10.50
C GLU A 107 -4.84 4.13 -9.09
N ALA A 108 -5.69 3.28 -8.49
CA ALA A 108 -6.16 3.47 -7.13
C ALA A 108 -5.01 3.46 -6.11
N PHE A 109 -4.00 2.61 -6.29
CA PHE A 109 -2.80 2.64 -5.46
C PHE A 109 -2.03 3.95 -5.63
N GLU A 110 -1.81 4.42 -6.85
CA GLU A 110 -1.09 5.67 -7.13
C GLU A 110 -1.83 6.90 -6.60
N VAL A 111 -3.16 6.95 -6.73
CA VAL A 111 -4.01 8.00 -6.13
C VAL A 111 -3.86 8.00 -4.62
N THR A 112 -3.91 6.81 -3.99
CA THR A 112 -3.70 6.67 -2.54
C THR A 112 -2.30 7.13 -2.14
N TRP A 113 -1.27 6.77 -2.92
CA TRP A 113 0.13 7.12 -2.64
C TRP A 113 0.39 8.63 -2.73
N ARG A 114 -0.32 9.32 -3.62
CA ARG A 114 -0.21 10.76 -3.86
C ARG A 114 -0.95 11.63 -2.84
N ASP A 115 -1.77 11.06 -1.97
CA ASP A 115 -2.46 11.81 -0.91
C ASP A 115 -1.44 12.56 -0.05
N ASP A 116 -1.61 13.89 0.07
CA ASP A 116 -0.77 14.73 0.90
C ASP A 116 -1.54 15.43 2.01
N LEU A 117 -2.87 15.22 2.08
CA LEU A 117 -3.73 15.85 3.06
C LEU A 117 -3.88 15.01 4.34
N TYR A 118 -4.02 13.70 4.23
CA TYR A 118 -4.28 12.76 5.33
C TYR A 118 -3.19 11.70 5.51
N THR A 119 -2.09 11.83 4.76
CA THR A 119 -0.94 10.92 4.84
C THR A 119 -0.02 11.22 6.02
N TRP A 120 0.41 10.15 6.69
CA TRP A 120 1.50 10.10 7.65
C TRP A 120 2.64 9.28 7.07
N VAL A 121 3.88 9.69 7.33
CA VAL A 121 5.09 8.99 6.89
C VAL A 121 5.84 8.47 8.10
N LEU A 122 6.26 7.21 8.07
CA LEU A 122 7.12 6.63 9.11
C LEU A 122 8.58 7.02 8.83
N GLY A 123 9.14 7.88 9.68
CA GLY A 123 10.54 8.30 9.57
C GLY A 123 11.52 7.22 10.02
N THR A 124 12.80 7.41 9.67
CA THR A 124 13.92 6.53 10.06
C THR A 124 14.14 6.45 11.57
N ASP A 125 13.68 7.48 12.30
CA ASP A 125 13.66 7.53 13.76
C ASP A 125 12.47 6.80 14.39
N ARG A 126 11.69 6.06 13.58
CA ARG A 126 10.50 5.29 13.96
C ARG A 126 9.35 6.15 14.47
N ARG A 127 9.29 7.42 14.05
CA ARG A 127 8.19 8.32 14.40
C ARG A 127 7.34 8.61 13.17
N TRP A 128 6.04 8.48 13.34
CA TRP A 128 5.06 8.93 12.37
C TRP A 128 4.97 10.46 12.38
N ARG A 129 5.00 11.06 11.19
CA ARG A 129 4.79 12.49 11.00
C ARG A 129 3.74 12.70 9.92
N ARG A 130 2.80 13.60 10.14
CA ARG A 130 1.88 14.01 9.09
C ARG A 130 2.68 14.68 7.98
N LEU A 131 2.43 14.26 6.74
CA LEU A 131 3.00 14.90 5.57
C LEU A 131 2.51 16.36 5.54
N GLN A 132 3.39 17.29 5.18
CA GLN A 132 2.95 18.67 4.96
C GLN A 132 2.26 18.74 3.59
N PRO A 133 0.97 19.12 3.54
CA PRO A 133 0.25 19.20 2.27
C PRO A 133 0.87 20.28 1.38
N VAL A 134 1.10 19.95 0.11
CA VAL A 134 1.54 20.93 -0.90
C VAL A 134 0.40 21.20 -1.88
N ASN A 135 -0.31 20.15 -2.29
CA ASN A 135 -1.40 20.18 -3.24
C ASN A 135 -2.78 20.16 -2.56
N ASN A 136 -2.83 19.88 -1.26
CA ASN A 136 -4.08 19.65 -0.50
C ASN A 136 -4.95 18.56 -1.16
N PHE A 137 -4.30 17.53 -1.68
CA PHE A 137 -4.92 16.42 -2.38
C PHE A 137 -5.34 15.33 -1.40
N SER A 138 -6.63 14.95 -1.46
CA SER A 138 -7.18 13.83 -0.73
C SER A 138 -7.61 12.71 -1.68
N ALA A 139 -7.02 11.53 -1.52
CA ALA A 139 -7.39 10.33 -2.28
C ALA A 139 -8.86 9.95 -2.05
N GLN A 140 -9.33 10.02 -0.79
CA GLN A 140 -10.71 9.65 -0.44
C GLN A 140 -11.75 10.58 -1.06
N VAL A 141 -11.48 11.89 -1.10
CA VAL A 141 -12.35 12.86 -1.79
C VAL A 141 -12.35 12.60 -3.29
N ASP A 142 -11.19 12.29 -3.87
CA ASP A 142 -11.07 11.96 -5.29
C ASP A 142 -11.86 10.70 -5.65
N PHE A 143 -11.70 9.60 -4.89
CA PHE A 143 -12.48 8.38 -5.09
C PHE A 143 -13.99 8.62 -4.97
N LYS A 144 -14.42 9.33 -3.93
CA LYS A 144 -15.83 9.68 -3.73
C LYS A 144 -16.39 10.47 -4.92
N ARG A 145 -15.63 11.43 -5.45
CA ARG A 145 -16.02 12.21 -6.64
C ARG A 145 -16.16 11.31 -7.87
N ARG A 146 -15.15 10.48 -8.16
CA ARG A 146 -15.16 9.57 -9.32
C ARG A 146 -16.36 8.63 -9.30
N GLU A 147 -16.68 8.06 -8.14
CA GLU A 147 -17.83 7.17 -7.99
C GLU A 147 -19.17 7.91 -8.12
N LEU A 148 -19.28 9.13 -7.60
CA LEU A 148 -20.47 9.97 -7.82
C LEU A 148 -20.66 10.28 -9.31
N ASP A 149 -19.60 10.62 -10.02
CA ASP A 149 -19.69 10.89 -11.46
C ASP A 149 -20.03 9.63 -12.27
N ARG A 150 -19.44 8.47 -11.91
CA ARG A 150 -19.78 7.17 -12.50
C ARG A 150 -21.26 6.81 -12.26
N SER A 151 -21.77 7.03 -11.05
CA SER A 151 -23.19 6.76 -10.72
C SER A 151 -24.19 7.60 -11.51
N ARG A 152 -23.83 8.84 -11.88
CA ARG A 152 -24.67 9.72 -12.70
C ARG A 152 -24.77 9.29 -14.16
N LEU A 153 -23.81 8.47 -14.62
CA LEU A 153 -23.75 7.92 -15.97
C LEU A 153 -24.42 6.55 -16.08
N LEU A 154 -24.82 5.95 -14.96
CA LEU A 154 -25.59 4.71 -14.96
C LEU A 154 -27.08 5.04 -15.22
N PRO A 155 -27.75 4.33 -16.16
CA PRO A 155 -29.14 4.57 -16.53
C PRO A 155 -30.15 4.22 -15.42
#